data_AF-A0AB39FPP5-F1
#
_entry.id   AF-A0AB39FPP5-F1
#
_cell.length_a   1.000
_cell.length_b   1.000
_cell.length_c   1.000
_cell.angle_alpha   90.00
_cell.angle_beta   90.00
_cell.angle_gamma   90.00
#
_symmetry.space_group_name_H-M   'P 1'
#
loop_
_entity.id
_entity.type
_entity.pdbx_description
1 polymer ?
#
loop_
_entity_poly.entity_id
_entity_poly.type
_entity_poly.pdbx_seq_one_letter_code
_entity_poly.pdbx_strand_id
1 'polypeptide(L)'
;MTEHPTRPDPVARYRAVLDSLDPRLRIAAKLRALFPMIETQLAAGVPHAAIMEDLAQAGLAVRPTTYITTLRRWRKAQRPSASPAVPVTPPTSTAHRTAPETPRTTPTPPPVDAIQGRPHGIETPSDLRQIRHMRVDLEALRREGLEQRQNATNPTPQDKE
;
A
#
# COMPACT_ATOMS: atom_id res chain seq x y z
N MET A 1 -37.34 -15.69 36.73
CA MET A 1 -37.64 -15.22 35.37
C MET A 1 -36.68 -14.08 35.09
N THR A 2 -35.53 -14.39 34.51
CA THR A 2 -34.50 -13.39 34.20
C THR A 2 -34.63 -13.09 32.72
N GLU A 3 -35.39 -12.04 32.41
CA GLU A 3 -35.48 -11.46 31.07
C GLU A 3 -34.08 -10.93 30.73
N HIS A 4 -33.26 -11.74 30.05
CA HIS A 4 -32.02 -11.25 29.47
C HIS A 4 -32.40 -10.19 28.44
N PRO A 5 -31.83 -8.97 28.50
CA PRO A 5 -32.13 -7.95 27.51
C PRO A 5 -31.72 -8.49 26.14
N THR A 6 -32.72 -8.69 25.29
CA THR A 6 -32.58 -9.26 23.95
C THR A 6 -31.55 -8.44 23.19
N ARG A 7 -30.33 -8.98 23.07
CA ARG A 7 -29.32 -8.38 22.21
C ARG A 7 -29.98 -8.25 20.83
N PRO A 8 -29.98 -7.06 20.24
CA PRO A 8 -30.69 -6.86 18.98
C PRO A 8 -30.07 -7.76 17.92
N ASP A 9 -30.92 -8.60 17.33
CA ASP A 9 -30.51 -9.64 16.38
C ASP A 9 -29.79 -8.99 15.18
N PRO A 10 -28.48 -9.28 14.98
CA PRO A 10 -27.72 -8.71 13.87
C PRO A 10 -28.33 -9.11 12.51
N VAL A 11 -28.91 -10.30 12.41
CA VAL A 11 -29.54 -10.81 11.18
C VAL A 11 -30.76 -9.97 10.82
N ALA A 12 -31.63 -9.68 11.78
CA ALA A 12 -32.80 -8.83 11.57
C ALA A 12 -32.42 -7.42 11.07
N ARG A 13 -31.33 -6.86 11.62
CA ARG A 13 -30.80 -5.56 11.17
C ARG A 13 -30.23 -5.61 9.76
N TYR A 14 -29.47 -6.67 9.43
CA TYR A 14 -28.97 -6.87 8.08
C TYR A 14 -30.10 -6.99 7.07
N ARG A 15 -31.14 -7.77 7.38
CA ARG A 15 -32.34 -7.90 6.54
C ARG A 15 -33.03 -6.56 6.33
N ALA A 16 -33.29 -5.79 7.39
CA ALA A 16 -33.94 -4.49 7.27
C ALA A 16 -33.19 -3.53 6.32
N VAL A 17 -31.85 -3.51 6.39
CA VAL A 17 -31.05 -2.71 5.45
C VAL A 17 -31.14 -3.28 4.03
N LEU A 18 -31.05 -4.60 3.86
CA LEU A 18 -31.15 -5.24 2.55
C LEU A 18 -32.51 -5.03 1.88
N ASP A 19 -33.60 -5.02 2.65
CA ASP A 19 -34.97 -4.80 2.16
C ASP A 19 -35.19 -3.35 1.72
N SER A 20 -34.47 -2.40 2.32
CA SER A 20 -34.50 -0.99 1.91
C SER A 20 -33.74 -0.70 0.60
N LEU A 21 -32.89 -1.64 0.16
CA LEU A 21 -32.06 -1.48 -1.03
C LEU A 21 -32.75 -2.04 -2.27
N ASP A 22 -32.45 -1.48 -3.43
CA ASP A 22 -32.91 -2.05 -4.71
C ASP A 22 -32.39 -3.50 -4.86
N PRO A 23 -33.27 -4.50 -5.08
CA PRO A 23 -32.87 -5.89 -5.23
C PRO A 23 -31.87 -6.10 -6.38
N ARG A 24 -31.89 -5.25 -7.42
CA ARG A 24 -30.99 -5.29 -8.59
C ARG A 24 -29.59 -4.78 -8.30
N LEU A 25 -29.34 -4.19 -7.13
CA LEU A 25 -28.00 -3.74 -6.76
C LEU A 25 -27.00 -4.91 -6.76
N ARG A 26 -25.81 -4.62 -7.27
CA ARG A 26 -24.69 -5.57 -7.21
C ARG A 26 -24.36 -5.89 -5.76
N ILE A 27 -23.93 -7.13 -5.51
CA ILE A 27 -23.51 -7.62 -4.18
C ILE A 27 -22.53 -6.65 -3.49
N ALA A 28 -21.54 -6.15 -4.22
CA ALA A 28 -20.56 -5.22 -3.67
C ALA A 28 -21.17 -3.87 -3.22
N ALA A 29 -22.27 -3.42 -3.83
CA ALA A 29 -22.98 -2.23 -3.39
C ALA A 29 -23.80 -2.51 -2.12
N LYS A 30 -24.49 -3.66 -2.08
CA LYS A 30 -25.19 -4.13 -0.87
C LYS A 30 -24.24 -4.24 0.33
N LEU A 31 -23.06 -4.84 0.14
CA LEU A 31 -22.02 -4.91 1.18
C LEU A 31 -21.57 -3.53 1.67
N ARG A 32 -21.38 -2.56 0.77
CA ARG A 32 -20.98 -1.19 1.18
C ARG A 32 -22.01 -0.50 2.06
N ALA A 33 -23.30 -0.77 1.85
CA ALA A 33 -24.35 -0.25 2.71
C ALA A 33 -24.32 -0.87 4.11
N LEU A 34 -23.88 -2.13 4.23
CA LEU A 34 -23.78 -2.85 5.51
C LEU A 34 -22.50 -2.56 6.29
N PHE A 35 -21.42 -2.10 5.62
CA PHE A 35 -20.11 -1.92 6.24
C PHE A 35 -20.05 -1.00 7.47
N PRO A 36 -20.78 0.13 7.55
CA PRO A 36 -20.78 0.93 8.78
C PRO A 36 -21.19 0.12 10.03
N MET A 37 -22.19 -0.75 9.89
CA MET A 37 -22.66 -1.61 10.98
C MET A 37 -21.67 -2.76 11.25
N ILE A 38 -21.16 -3.39 10.20
CA ILE A 38 -20.16 -4.47 10.31
C ILE A 38 -18.90 -3.99 11.03
N GLU A 39 -18.38 -2.80 10.74
CA GLU A 39 -17.20 -2.25 11.42
C GLU A 39 -17.46 -2.01 12.91
N THR A 40 -18.69 -1.64 13.29
CA THR A 40 -19.07 -1.51 14.71
C THR A 40 -19.02 -2.87 15.42
N GLN A 41 -19.46 -3.93 14.74
CA GLN A 41 -19.38 -5.30 15.28
C GLN A 41 -17.94 -5.81 15.34
N LEU A 42 -17.13 -5.52 14.32
CA LEU A 42 -15.70 -5.85 14.32
C LEU A 42 -14.97 -5.14 15.46
N ALA A 43 -15.28 -3.86 15.71
CA ALA A 43 -14.74 -3.11 16.84
C ALA A 43 -15.17 -3.67 18.20
N ALA A 44 -16.36 -4.27 18.27
CA ALA A 44 -16.84 -5.02 19.43
C ALA A 44 -16.22 -6.44 19.54
N GLY A 45 -15.30 -6.81 18.65
CA GLY A 45 -14.59 -8.10 18.69
C GLY A 45 -15.33 -9.26 18.02
N VAL A 46 -16.42 -9.02 17.29
CA VAL A 46 -17.12 -10.08 16.57
C VAL A 46 -16.21 -10.61 15.44
N PRO A 47 -15.97 -11.93 15.34
CA PRO A 47 -15.10 -12.47 14.32
C PRO A 47 -15.77 -12.38 12.93
N HIS A 48 -14.96 -12.14 11.90
CA HIS A 48 -15.44 -12.04 10.51
C HIS A 48 -16.29 -13.24 10.07
N ALA A 49 -15.97 -14.45 10.55
CA ALA A 49 -16.73 -15.66 10.23
C ALA A 49 -18.18 -15.60 10.74
N ALA A 50 -18.40 -15.11 11.98
CA ALA A 50 -19.75 -14.96 12.53
C ALA A 50 -20.56 -13.93 11.73
N ILE A 51 -19.94 -12.81 11.37
CA ILE A 51 -20.59 -11.79 10.52
C ILE A 51 -20.97 -12.39 9.16
N MET A 52 -20.11 -13.21 8.57
CA MET A 52 -20.41 -13.84 7.28
C MET A 52 -21.56 -14.84 7.36
N GLU A 53 -21.67 -15.58 8.47
CA GLU A 53 -22.80 -16.47 8.75
C GLU A 53 -24.09 -15.65 8.91
N ASP A 54 -24.07 -14.58 9.71
CA ASP A 54 -25.21 -13.70 9.89
C ASP A 54 -25.66 -13.05 8.57
N LEU A 55 -24.72 -12.66 7.71
CA LEU A 55 -25.00 -12.14 6.36
C LEU A 55 -25.65 -13.21 5.47
N ALA A 56 -25.20 -14.46 5.54
CA ALA A 56 -25.81 -15.56 4.80
C ALA A 56 -27.25 -15.82 5.27
N GLN A 57 -27.47 -15.83 6.59
CA GLN A 57 -28.81 -15.94 7.19
C GLN A 57 -29.72 -14.75 6.84
N ALA A 58 -29.14 -13.56 6.65
CA ALA A 58 -29.85 -12.37 6.17
C ALA A 58 -30.19 -12.41 4.67
N GLY A 59 -29.76 -13.44 3.94
CA GLY A 59 -30.02 -13.60 2.51
C GLY A 59 -28.92 -13.05 1.58
N LEU A 60 -27.75 -12.69 2.13
CA LEU A 60 -26.60 -12.21 1.37
C LEU A 60 -25.37 -13.13 1.58
N ALA A 61 -25.39 -14.29 0.92
CA ALA A 61 -24.24 -15.19 0.89
C ALA A 61 -23.12 -14.62 0.00
N VAL A 62 -21.93 -14.41 0.58
CA VAL A 62 -20.78 -13.83 -0.12
C VAL A 62 -19.52 -14.67 0.06
N ARG A 63 -18.66 -14.69 -0.96
CA ARG A 63 -17.35 -15.32 -0.85
C ARG A 63 -16.45 -14.53 0.10
N PRO A 64 -15.59 -15.20 0.91
CA PRO A 64 -14.68 -14.51 1.84
C PRO A 64 -13.76 -13.50 1.14
N THR A 65 -13.24 -13.86 -0.03
CA THR A 65 -12.37 -12.97 -0.83
C THR A 65 -13.11 -11.69 -1.26
N THR A 66 -14.36 -11.80 -1.71
CA THR A 66 -15.20 -10.65 -2.05
C THR A 66 -15.44 -9.77 -0.84
N TYR A 67 -15.80 -10.37 0.30
CA TYR A 67 -16.03 -9.64 1.55
C TYR A 67 -14.80 -8.85 2.00
N ILE A 68 -13.63 -9.50 2.12
CA ILE A 68 -12.40 -8.85 2.57
C ILE A 68 -11.93 -7.77 1.59
N THR A 69 -11.97 -8.03 0.28
CA THR A 69 -11.52 -7.05 -0.73
C THR A 69 -12.43 -5.84 -0.79
N THR A 70 -13.75 -6.03 -0.69
CA THR A 70 -14.71 -4.92 -0.71
C THR A 70 -14.64 -4.10 0.58
N LEU A 71 -14.49 -4.74 1.74
CA LEU A 71 -14.28 -4.07 3.03
C LEU A 71 -13.01 -3.23 3.02
N ARG A 72 -11.88 -3.79 2.56
CA ARG A 72 -10.62 -3.05 2.38
C ARG A 72 -10.79 -1.83 1.47
N ARG A 73 -11.47 -1.99 0.33
CA ARG A 73 -11.72 -0.90 -0.62
C ARG A 73 -12.61 0.18 -0.01
N TRP A 74 -13.63 -0.21 0.73
CA TRP A 74 -14.51 0.71 1.43
C TRP A 74 -13.75 1.52 2.49
N ARG A 75 -12.96 0.89 3.36
CA ARG A 75 -12.09 1.59 4.34
C ARG A 75 -11.19 2.62 3.67
N LYS A 76 -10.56 2.25 2.55
CA LYS A 76 -9.70 3.15 1.78
C LYS A 76 -10.47 4.37 1.26
N ALA A 77 -11.71 4.19 0.82
CA ALA A 77 -12.56 5.27 0.33
C ALA A 77 -13.07 6.20 1.45
N GLN A 78 -13.22 5.68 2.68
CA GLN A 78 -13.64 6.46 3.85
C GLN A 78 -12.51 7.30 4.45
N ARG A 79 -11.26 7.04 4.09
CA ARG A 79 -10.17 7.92 4.52
C ARG A 79 -10.40 9.27 3.82
N PRO A 80 -10.54 10.39 4.57
CA PRO A 80 -10.62 11.69 3.93
C PRO A 80 -9.40 11.79 3.03
N SER A 81 -9.65 12.05 1.74
CA SER A 81 -8.58 12.36 0.82
C SER A 81 -7.91 13.58 1.43
N ALA A 82 -6.76 13.39 2.09
CA ALA A 82 -5.82 14.47 2.20
C ALA A 82 -5.74 15.02 0.78
N SER A 83 -6.15 16.29 0.62
CA SER A 83 -6.15 17.00 -0.65
C SER A 83 -4.92 16.61 -1.45
N PRO A 84 -4.98 16.59 -2.80
CA PRO A 84 -3.78 16.40 -3.59
C PRO A 84 -2.78 17.44 -3.08
N ALA A 85 -1.74 16.95 -2.41
CA ALA A 85 -0.69 17.82 -1.92
C ALA A 85 -0.18 18.51 -3.18
N VAL A 86 -0.49 19.80 -3.29
CA VAL A 86 0.25 20.73 -4.12
C VAL A 86 1.73 20.40 -3.90
N PRO A 87 2.56 20.32 -4.95
CA PRO A 87 3.97 20.02 -4.77
C PRO A 87 4.59 21.22 -4.04
N VAL A 88 4.58 21.17 -2.71
CA VAL A 88 5.40 22.04 -1.89
C VAL A 88 6.80 21.45 -2.00
N THR A 89 7.60 22.07 -2.86
CA THR A 89 9.05 21.93 -2.84
C THR A 89 9.53 22.01 -1.39
N PRO A 90 10.21 20.98 -0.86
CA PRO A 90 10.77 21.10 0.48
C PRO A 90 11.88 22.16 0.46
N PRO A 91 11.91 23.11 1.41
CA PRO A 91 13.06 23.97 1.60
C PRO A 91 14.24 23.12 2.06
N THR A 92 15.39 23.39 1.44
CA THR A 92 16.71 22.95 1.86
C THR A 92 16.90 23.22 3.36
N SER A 93 16.88 22.17 4.17
CA SER A 93 17.35 22.24 5.56
C SER A 93 18.49 21.26 5.73
N THR A 94 19.68 21.82 5.57
CA THR A 94 20.95 21.37 6.09
C THR A 94 20.81 20.96 7.56
N ALA A 95 21.19 19.73 7.89
CA ALA A 95 21.62 19.36 9.23
C ALA A 95 22.77 18.35 9.12
N HIS A 96 23.98 18.90 9.05
CA HIS A 96 25.20 18.19 9.40
C HIS A 96 25.04 17.56 10.79
N ARG A 97 25.32 16.26 10.91
CA ARG A 97 25.72 15.68 12.20
C ARG A 97 26.89 14.71 12.00
N THR A 98 27.85 14.92 12.87
CA THR A 98 29.25 14.50 12.93
C THR A 98 29.46 12.98 13.03
N ALA A 99 30.63 12.55 12.55
CA ALA A 99 31.19 11.19 12.44
C ALA A 99 31.40 10.47 13.80
N PRO A 100 31.85 9.19 13.82
CA PRO A 100 33.25 8.87 13.51
C PRO A 100 33.45 7.75 12.47
N GLU A 101 34.55 7.89 11.73
CA GLU A 101 35.07 6.97 10.72
C GLU A 101 35.30 5.55 11.24
N THR A 102 34.94 4.58 10.41
CA THR A 102 35.56 3.25 10.39
C THR A 102 35.95 2.99 8.93
N PRO A 103 37.22 2.69 8.62
CA PRO A 103 37.67 2.57 7.24
C PRO A 103 37.17 1.25 6.65
N ARG A 104 36.14 1.32 5.81
CA ARG A 104 35.86 0.26 4.82
C ARG A 104 36.09 0.83 3.44
N THR A 105 37.21 0.42 2.88
CA THR A 105 37.50 0.38 1.45
C THR A 105 36.25 -0.02 0.66
N THR A 106 35.66 0.95 -0.02
CA THR A 106 34.68 0.72 -1.07
C THR A 106 35.06 1.66 -2.20
N PRO A 107 35.30 1.17 -3.42
CA PRO A 107 35.65 2.06 -4.53
C PRO A 107 34.45 2.96 -4.83
N THR A 108 34.71 4.27 -4.83
CA THR A 108 33.84 5.31 -5.37
C THR A 108 33.29 4.88 -6.73
N PRO A 109 31.96 4.74 -6.92
CA PRO A 109 31.42 4.73 -8.26
C PRO A 109 31.49 6.16 -8.83
N PRO A 110 31.93 6.36 -10.08
CA PRO A 110 31.85 7.67 -10.72
C PRO A 110 30.38 8.11 -10.85
N PRO A 111 30.07 9.41 -10.69
CA PRO A 111 28.70 9.87 -10.54
C PRO A 111 28.09 10.23 -11.90
N VAL A 112 27.32 9.31 -12.46
CA VAL A 112 26.13 9.62 -13.27
C VAL A 112 25.21 8.41 -13.16
N ASP A 113 24.49 8.30 -12.05
CA ASP A 113 23.42 7.32 -11.93
C ASP A 113 22.40 7.63 -13.04
N ALA A 114 22.46 6.88 -14.15
CA ALA A 114 21.46 6.91 -15.21
C ALA A 114 20.06 6.57 -14.67
N ILE A 115 19.99 6.07 -13.44
CA ILE A 115 18.79 5.67 -12.73
C ILE A 115 18.62 6.57 -11.51
N GLN A 116 17.73 7.55 -11.62
CA GLN A 116 17.40 8.44 -10.51
C GLN A 116 16.32 7.83 -9.61
N GLY A 117 16.56 7.86 -8.30
CA GLY A 117 15.58 7.50 -7.27
C GLY A 117 15.58 6.03 -6.85
N ARG A 118 16.62 5.25 -7.16
CA ARG A 118 16.73 3.84 -6.75
C ARG A 118 16.94 3.73 -5.23
N PRO A 119 16.03 3.10 -4.46
CA PRO A 119 16.30 2.80 -3.06
C PRO A 119 17.34 1.68 -2.92
N HIS A 120 18.19 1.74 -1.89
CA HIS A 120 19.26 0.77 -1.64
C HIS A 120 18.76 -0.62 -1.18
N GLY A 121 17.47 -0.75 -0.87
CA GLY A 121 16.79 -1.98 -0.46
C GLY A 121 15.27 -1.80 -0.44
N ILE A 122 14.52 -2.91 -0.30
CA ILE A 122 13.06 -2.88 -0.14
C ILE A 122 12.73 -3.41 1.25
N GLU A 123 12.49 -2.51 2.19
CA GLU A 123 12.17 -2.85 3.58
C GLU A 123 10.72 -2.52 3.92
N THR A 124 10.14 -1.53 3.23
CA THR A 124 8.78 -1.05 3.46
C THR A 124 7.91 -1.08 2.19
N PRO A 125 6.57 -1.15 2.33
CA PRO A 125 5.66 -0.98 1.19
C PRO A 125 5.75 0.39 0.51
N SER A 126 6.42 1.37 1.12
CA SER A 126 6.68 2.68 0.51
C SER A 126 7.83 2.63 -0.49
N ASP A 127 8.81 1.77 -0.25
CA ASP A 127 9.99 1.62 -1.11
C ASP A 127 9.59 1.06 -2.48
N LEU A 128 8.57 0.18 -2.51
CA LEU A 128 7.94 -0.29 -3.75
C LEU A 128 7.33 0.86 -4.57
N ARG A 129 6.83 1.90 -3.91
CA ARG A 129 6.34 3.10 -4.61
C ARG A 129 7.52 3.89 -5.15
N GLN A 130 8.60 4.02 -4.41
CA GLN A 130 9.79 4.71 -4.88
C GLN A 130 10.37 4.05 -6.14
N ILE A 131 10.42 2.72 -6.18
CA ILE A 131 10.86 1.96 -7.37
C ILE A 131 9.98 2.26 -8.59
N ARG A 132 8.66 2.36 -8.38
CA ARG A 132 7.72 2.67 -9.48
C ARG A 132 7.94 4.07 -10.06
N HIS A 133 8.47 5.01 -9.29
CA HIS A 133 8.73 6.38 -9.73
C HIS A 133 10.18 6.61 -10.17
N MET A 134 10.98 5.55 -10.26
CA MET A 134 12.34 5.64 -10.79
C MET A 134 12.29 6.17 -12.23
N ARG A 135 13.17 7.13 -12.51
CA ARG A 135 13.39 7.64 -13.87
C ARG A 135 14.70 7.10 -14.37
N VAL A 136 14.66 6.52 -15.56
CA VAL A 136 15.85 6.06 -16.27
C VAL A 136 16.12 7.05 -17.39
N ASP A 137 17.27 7.72 -17.34
CA ASP A 137 17.76 8.53 -18.43
C ASP A 137 18.45 7.62 -19.46
N LEU A 138 17.78 7.46 -20.61
CA LEU A 138 18.24 6.59 -21.67
C LEU A 138 19.50 7.13 -22.36
N GLU A 139 19.71 8.44 -22.37
CA GLU A 139 20.91 9.04 -22.96
C GLU A 139 22.12 8.85 -22.06
N ALA A 140 21.95 9.08 -20.76
CA ALA A 140 22.97 8.81 -19.76
C ALA A 140 23.38 7.33 -19.77
N LEU A 141 22.38 6.42 -19.81
CA LEU A 141 22.62 4.98 -19.89
C LEU A 141 23.38 4.57 -21.16
N ARG A 142 23.10 5.23 -22.28
CA ARG A 142 23.81 5.00 -23.55
C ARG A 142 25.27 5.43 -23.47
N ARG A 143 25.56 6.59 -22.85
CA ARG A 143 26.94 7.08 -22.65
C ARG A 143 27.73 6.14 -21.75
N GLU A 144 27.14 5.74 -20.63
CA GLU A 144 27.74 4.77 -19.70
C GLU A 144 28.10 3.45 -20.41
N GLY A 145 27.20 2.92 -21.24
CA GLY A 145 27.46 1.70 -22.02
C GLY A 145 28.59 1.84 -23.05
N LEU A 146 28.84 3.04 -23.58
CA LEU A 146 29.96 3.31 -24.49
C LEU A 146 31.27 3.42 -23.73
N GLU A 147 31.28 4.12 -22.59
CA GLU A 147 32.44 4.26 -21.71
C GLU A 147 32.90 2.90 -21.16
N GLN A 148 31.96 2.05 -20.74
CA GLN A 148 32.28 0.69 -20.29
C GLN A 148 32.92 -0.16 -21.40
N ARG A 149 32.48 -0.01 -22.66
CA ARG A 149 33.08 -0.72 -23.81
C ARG A 149 34.47 -0.22 -24.15
N GLN A 150 34.71 1.08 -24.01
CA GLN A 150 36.03 1.68 -24.20
C GLN A 150 37.01 1.21 -23.12
N ASN A 151 36.58 1.18 -21.85
CA ASN A 151 37.37 0.63 -20.75
C ASN A 151 37.62 -0.89 -20.89
N ALA A 152 36.68 -1.64 -21.46
CA ALA A 152 36.87 -3.06 -21.72
C ALA A 152 37.83 -3.36 -22.89
N THR A 153 37.99 -2.40 -23.82
CA THR A 153 38.85 -2.54 -25.01
C THR A 153 40.29 -2.04 -24.76
N ASN A 154 40.50 -1.15 -23.78
CA ASN A 154 41.82 -0.79 -23.28
C ASN A 154 42.03 -1.43 -21.90
N PRO A 155 42.59 -2.66 -21.80
CA PRO A 155 43.05 -3.14 -20.51
C PRO A 155 44.22 -2.25 -20.08
N THR A 156 43.97 -1.31 -19.17
CA THR A 156 45.03 -0.55 -18.50
C THR A 156 45.98 -1.57 -17.86
N PRO A 157 47.29 -1.57 -18.18
CA PRO A 157 48.25 -2.37 -17.44
C PRO A 157 48.20 -1.88 -16.00
N GLN A 158 47.89 -2.77 -15.06
CA GLN A 158 48.17 -2.51 -13.66
C GLN A 158 49.69 -2.39 -13.52
N ASP A 159 50.17 -1.15 -13.48
CA ASP A 159 51.50 -0.86 -12.99
C ASP A 159 51.53 -1.05 -11.47
N LYS A 160 52.67 -1.58 -11.03
CA LYS A 160 53.01 -2.11 -9.70
C LYS A 160 52.73 -1.14 -8.55
N GLU A 161 52.45 -1.70 -7.37
CA GLU A 161 53.41 -1.80 -6.23
C GLU A 161 52.94 -2.82 -5.19
#